data_AF-K1YIE0-F1
#
_entry.id   AF-K1YIE0-F1
#
_cell.length_a   1.000
_cell.length_b   1.000
_cell.length_c   1.000
_cell.angle_alpha   90.00
_cell.angle_beta   90.00
_cell.angle_gamma   90.00
#
_symmetry.space_group_name_H-M   'P 1'
#
loop_
_entity.id
_entity.type
_entity.pdbx_description
1 polymer ?
#
loop_
_entity_poly.entity_id
_entity_poly.type
_entity_poly.pdbx_seq_one_letter_code
_entity_poly.pdbx_strand_id
1 'polypeptide(L)' 'MFARSLGEFGATIILAGNIPGVTQTIPLAIYEYTNTPGGDTMAMNLCLVSIVLSFGVLLLSEAATRTLRRN' A
#
# COMPACT_ATOMS: atom_id res chain seq x y z
N MET A 1 -10.95 -4.89 8.51
CA MET A 1 -9.53 -4.59 8.77
C MET A 1 -9.03 -3.32 8.09
N PHE A 2 -9.55 -2.92 6.92
CA PHE A 2 -9.14 -1.70 6.22
C PHE A 2 -9.22 -0.42 7.08
N ALA A 3 -10.30 -0.24 7.85
CA ALA A 3 -10.44 0.89 8.78
C ALA A 3 -9.37 0.92 9.89
N ARG A 4 -8.85 -0.25 10.30
CA ARG A 4 -7.80 -0.35 11.31
C ARG A 4 -6.42 -0.03 10.72
N SER A 5 -6.12 -0.53 9.52
CA SER A 5 -4.90 -0.16 8.80
C SER A 5 -4.87 1.32 8.39
N LEU A 6 -6.04 1.92 8.10
CA LEU A 6 -6.16 3.35 7.81
C LEU A 6 -5.90 4.21 9.07
N GLY A 7 -6.30 3.71 10.25
CA GLY A 7 -5.96 4.30 11.54
C GLY A 7 -4.46 4.19 11.89
N GLU A 8 -3.83 3.03 11.64
CA GLU A 8 -2.38 2.86 11.84
C GLU A 8 -1.54 3.69 10.86
N PHE A 9 -2.02 3.86 9.62
CA PHE A 9 -1.43 4.77 8.65
C PHE A 9 -1.43 6.22 9.17
N GLY A 10 -2.59 6.69 9.67
CA GLY A 10 -2.70 8.03 10.27
C GLY A 10 -1.84 8.22 11.52
N ALA A 11 -1.74 7.19 12.38
CA ALA A 11 -0.85 7.23 13.53
C ALA A 11 0.63 7.33 13.12
N THR A 12 1.03 6.64 12.05
CA THR A 12 2.42 6.62 11.57
C THR A 12 2.82 7.96 10.97
N ILE A 13 1.99 8.60 10.14
CA ILE A 13 2.34 9.91 9.55
C ILE A 13 2.45 11.02 10.62
N ILE A 14 1.63 10.96 11.68
CA ILE A 14 1.68 11.95 12.77
C ILE A 14 2.89 11.72 13.68
N LEU A 15 3.24 10.46 13.96
CA LEU A 15 4.32 10.12 14.91
C LEU A 15 5.71 10.09 14.24
N ALA A 16 5.82 9.50 13.06
CA ALA A 16 7.09 9.29 12.34
C ALA A 16 7.32 10.30 11.19
N GLY A 17 6.30 11.09 10.84
CA GLY A 17 6.37 12.02 9.72
C GLY A 17 6.53 11.32 8.37
N ASN A 18 6.73 12.13 7.33
CA ASN A 18 7.09 11.66 6.00
C ASN A 18 8.48 12.19 5.64
N ILE A 19 9.52 11.43 5.99
CA ILE A 19 10.91 11.75 5.63
C ILE A 19 11.29 10.89 4.42
N PRO A 20 11.49 11.49 3.24
CA PRO A 20 11.81 10.75 2.03
C PRO A 20 13.05 9.86 2.22
N GLY A 21 12.90 8.57 1.98
CA GLY A 21 13.99 7.59 2.08
C GLY A 21 14.35 7.08 3.48
N VAL A 22 13.70 7.55 4.56
CA VAL A 22 13.95 7.05 5.93
C VAL A 22 12.69 6.42 6.53
N THR A 23 11.60 7.18 6.62
CA THR A 23 10.32 6.74 7.20
C THR A 23 9.22 6.61 6.14
N GLN A 24 9.57 6.81 4.87
CA GLN A 24 8.64 6.77 3.76
C GLN A 24 8.19 5.33 3.46
N THR A 25 6.96 5.03 3.85
CA THR A 25 6.29 3.78 3.46
C THR A 25 5.55 3.98 2.13
N ILE A 26 5.25 2.88 1.42
CA ILE A 26 4.50 2.91 0.14
C ILE A 26 3.22 3.78 0.21
N PRO A 27 2.34 3.65 1.23
CA PRO A 27 1.14 4.50 1.30
C PRO A 27 1.46 5.97 1.58
N LEU A 28 2.56 6.27 2.28
CA LEU A 28 3.02 7.65 2.54
C LEU A 28 3.47 8.32 1.24
N ALA A 29 4.24 7.58 0.43
CA ALA A 29 4.68 8.03 -0.89
C ALA A 29 3.48 8.31 -1.80
N ILE A 30 2.49 7.42 -1.85
CA ILE A 30 1.25 7.64 -2.64
C ILE A 30 0.54 8.92 -2.18
N TYR A 31 0.39 9.11 -0.86
CA TYR A 31 -0.26 10.31 -0.30
C TYR A 31 0.49 11.59 -0.68
N GLU A 32 1.81 11.61 -0.57
CA GLU A 32 2.64 12.78 -0.93
C GLU A 32 2.60 13.09 -2.42
N TYR A 33 2.73 12.08 -3.30
CA TYR A 33 2.66 12.28 -4.74
C TYR A 33 1.27 12.74 -5.21
N THR A 34 0.19 12.33 -4.51
CA THR A 34 -1.17 12.81 -4.81
C THR A 34 -1.38 14.27 -4.38
N ASN A 35 -0.72 14.72 -3.31
CA ASN A 35 -0.84 16.10 -2.82
C ASN A 35 0.16 17.08 -3.49
N THR A 36 1.08 16.58 -4.33
CA THR A 36 2.07 17.40 -5.03
C THR A 36 1.55 17.80 -6.42
N PRO A 37 1.49 19.10 -6.77
CA PRO A 37 1.05 19.53 -8.10
C PRO A 37 1.98 18.99 -9.19
N GLY A 38 1.42 18.20 -10.12
CA GLY A 38 2.16 17.49 -11.18
C GLY A 38 2.54 16.03 -10.85
N GLY A 39 2.20 15.53 -9.65
CA GLY A 39 2.50 14.17 -9.19
C GLY A 39 1.47 13.09 -9.59
N ASP A 40 0.38 13.46 -10.27
CA ASP A 40 -0.75 12.56 -10.60
C ASP A 40 -0.32 11.29 -11.34
N THR A 41 0.64 11.39 -12.26
CA THR A 41 1.13 10.23 -13.01
C THR A 41 1.91 9.26 -12.12
N MET A 42 2.71 9.76 -11.17
CA MET A 42 3.43 8.91 -10.21
C MET A 42 2.49 8.28 -9.19
N ALA A 43 1.50 9.04 -8.70
CA ALA A 43 0.46 8.54 -7.82
C ALA A 43 -0.35 7.41 -8.48
N MET A 44 -0.75 7.60 -9.75
CA MET A 44 -1.49 6.61 -10.52
C MET A 44 -0.69 5.32 -10.74
N ASN A 45 0.60 5.44 -11.08
CA ASN A 45 1.47 4.27 -11.26
C ASN A 45 1.65 3.47 -9.96
N LEU A 46 1.91 4.14 -8.84
CA LEU A 46 2.04 3.48 -7.53
C LEU A 46 0.73 2.83 -7.07
N CYS A 47 -0.40 3.47 -7.38
CA CYS A 47 -1.73 2.93 -7.09
C CYS A 47 -1.98 1.65 -7.91
N LEU A 48 -1.70 1.66 -9.22
CA LEU A 48 -1.80 0.49 -10.09
C LEU A 48 -0.90 -0.66 -9.62
N VAL A 49 0.35 -0.38 -9.27
CA VAL A 49 1.28 -1.40 -8.74
C VAL A 49 0.73 -2.00 -7.45
N SER A 50 0.19 -1.18 -6.54
CA SER A 50 -0.37 -1.68 -5.27
C SER A 50 -1.60 -2.55 -5.49
N ILE A 51 -2.46 -2.20 -6.46
CA ILE A 51 -3.62 -3.00 -6.85
C ILE A 51 -3.15 -4.36 -7.40
N VAL A 52 -2.26 -4.35 -8.40
CA VAL A 52 -1.75 -5.57 -9.02
C VAL A 52 -1.08 -6.48 -7.98
N LEU A 53 -0.27 -5.91 -7.09
CA LEU A 53 0.41 -6.66 -6.04
C LEU A 53 -0.58 -7.25 -5.03
N SER A 54 -1.61 -6.50 -4.63
CA SER A 54 -2.66 -7.00 -3.74
C SER A 54 -3.44 -8.15 -4.35
N PHE A 55 -3.86 -8.02 -5.61
CA PHE A 55 -4.55 -9.09 -6.34
C PHE A 55 -3.63 -10.30 -6.56
N GLY A 56 -2.36 -10.09 -6.89
CA GLY A 56 -1.37 -11.16 -7.04
C GLY A 56 -1.19 -11.96 -5.74
N VAL A 57 -1.03 -11.27 -4.61
CA VAL A 57 -0.91 -11.90 -3.29
C VAL A 57 -2.20 -12.63 -2.91
N LEU A 58 -3.38 -12.04 -3.17
CA LEU A 58 -4.66 -12.68 -2.92
C LEU A 58 -4.84 -13.97 -3.73
N LEU A 59 -4.55 -13.94 -5.03
CA LEU A 59 -4.65 -15.11 -5.89
C LEU A 59 -3.65 -16.20 -5.49
N LEU A 60 -2.41 -15.82 -5.14
CA LEU A 60 -1.40 -16.74 -4.62
C LEU A 60 -1.84 -17.34 -3.28
N SER A 61 -2.37 -16.52 -2.37
CA SER A 61 -2.88 -16.98 -1.07
C SER A 61 -4.06 -17.93 -1.24
N GLU A 62 -5.00 -17.64 -2.15
CA GLU A 62 -6.09 -18.56 -2.47
C GLU A 62 -5.57 -19.86 -3.08
N ALA A 63 -4.63 -19.80 -4.02
CA ALA A 63 -4.05 -20.99 -4.66
C ALA A 63 -3.27 -21.86 -3.65
N ALA A 64 -2.49 -21.23 -2.77
CA ALA A 64 -1.76 -21.89 -1.69
C ALA A 64 -2.72 -22.53 -0.68
N THR A 65 -3.77 -21.81 -0.29
CA THR A 65 -4.80 -22.30 0.64
C THR A 65 -5.61 -23.45 0.03
N ARG A 66 -5.94 -23.38 -1.27
CA ARG A 66 -6.62 -24.47 -2.00
C ARG A 66 -5.73 -25.71 -2.12
N THR A 67 -4.43 -25.54 -2.28
CA THR A 67 -3.47 -26.66 -2.34
C THR A 67 -3.31 -27.33 -0.98
N LEU A 68 -3.22 -26.54 0.09
CA LEU A 68 -3.15 -27.05 1.46
C LEU A 68 -4.44 -27.75 1.92
N ARG A 69 -5.61 -27.32 1.43
CA ARG A 69 -6.90 -27.99 1.69
C ARG A 69 -7.10 -29.29 0.91
N ARG A 70 -6.27 -29.56 -0.12
CA ARG A 70 -6.30 -30.79 -0.92
C ARG A 70 -5.41 -31.91 -0.35
N ASN A 71 -4.59 -31.61 0.65
CA ASN A 71 -3.81 -32.58 1.44
C ASN A 71 -4.51 -32.85 2.78
#